data_AF-A0A259MF57-F1
#
_entry.id   AF-A0A259MF57-F1
#
_cell.length_a   1.000
_cell.length_b   1.000
_cell.length_c   1.000
_cell.angle_alpha   90.00
_cell.angle_beta   90.00
_cell.angle_gamma   90.00
#
_symmetry.space_group_name_H-M   'P 1'
#
loop_
_entity.id
_entity.type
_entity.pdbx_description
1 polymer ?
#
loop_
_entity_poly.entity_id
_entity_poly.type
_entity_poly.pdbx_seq_one_letter_code
_entity_poly.pdbx_strand_id
1 'polypeptide(L)'
;MSPVAVARGVAVILWALALHNTLACRGLFWDGSSFLVNLLEHGHFHDFYAARAHVDWVTQAPVLLLARLGVRDTELLAMAQSAALFALPTAFYHLALARVRRDPVLLAAVLAIIAVVFLPTSFFIIGEYNVAFACITAAMAVALTIGESSRRDAALLLAFGLLCLRSYEAMIYLGPLVASAILWSTRRSGDRLTRLLGALATLAFIGAAVVSAVTIVDYWDHPHFMKVRSTSVDFWQNMQFSIPLAGFLICAIAGLRRPAWLEGRGPLVVMGVIALLLTLSPWWRLVHGPSILYPPSHYVARQAAGVLLAAFLVGMWLQVARRDLPQVFAVVRQPEVARRMVLLLGALTVAGAVPDIVLTRLWSGYVERLRVVVDGSKGMVRAETLPLHDWPNKLFFQDWSYPALSAVVSRSPGQSYVVSDQDYLSNPPFEPACGLLPKLKGYGWRG
;
A
#
# COMPACT_ATOMS: atom_id res chain seq x y z
N MET A 1 -17.91 14.29 17.95
CA MET A 1 -17.73 14.19 16.48
C MET A 1 -18.68 13.13 15.90
N SER A 2 -19.24 13.35 14.70
CA SER A 2 -20.10 12.39 14.01
C SER A 2 -19.26 11.40 13.17
N PRO A 3 -19.75 10.17 12.91
CA PRO A 3 -19.04 9.19 12.06
C PRO A 3 -18.69 9.74 10.66
N VAL A 4 -19.60 10.53 10.07
CA VAL A 4 -19.37 11.17 8.76
C VAL A 4 -18.22 12.20 8.83
N ALA A 5 -18.12 12.96 9.92
CA ALA A 5 -17.02 13.91 10.10
C ALA A 5 -15.66 13.18 10.22
N VAL A 6 -15.62 12.05 10.94
CA VAL A 6 -14.43 11.20 11.03
C VAL A 6 -14.02 10.69 9.64
N ALA A 7 -14.96 10.15 8.88
CA ALA A 7 -14.70 9.63 7.53
C ALA A 7 -14.13 10.72 6.59
N ARG A 8 -14.67 11.94 6.65
CA ARG A 8 -14.17 13.09 5.89
C ARG A 8 -12.77 13.51 6.34
N GLY A 9 -12.54 13.60 7.66
CA GLY A 9 -11.24 13.94 8.22
C GLY A 9 -10.16 12.95 7.80
N VAL A 10 -10.46 11.65 7.86
CA VAL A 10 -9.54 10.60 7.40
C VAL A 10 -9.30 10.69 5.89
N ALA A 11 -10.34 10.91 5.08
CA ALA A 11 -10.15 11.11 3.63
C ALA A 11 -9.21 12.30 3.34
N VAL A 12 -9.37 13.42 4.05
CA VAL A 12 -8.47 14.59 3.92
C VAL A 12 -7.03 14.22 4.30
N ILE A 13 -6.84 13.49 5.40
CA ILE A 13 -5.51 13.02 5.82
C ILE A 13 -4.89 12.13 4.74
N LEU A 14 -5.63 11.18 4.17
CA LEU A 14 -5.10 10.31 3.13
C LEU A 14 -4.66 11.09 1.88
N TRP A 15 -5.45 12.06 1.44
CA TRP A 15 -5.05 12.93 0.31
C TRP A 15 -3.87 13.85 0.66
N ALA A 16 -3.80 14.35 1.89
CA ALA A 16 -2.67 15.15 2.35
C ALA A 16 -1.37 14.32 2.39
N LEU A 17 -1.44 13.08 2.87
CA LEU A 17 -0.32 12.13 2.84
C LEU A 17 0.06 11.78 1.40
N ALA A 18 -0.92 11.48 0.54
CA ALA A 18 -0.67 11.20 -0.87
C ALA A 18 0.08 12.37 -1.55
N LEU A 19 -0.34 13.62 -1.31
CA LEU A 19 0.35 14.80 -1.80
C LEU A 19 1.76 14.94 -1.20
N HIS A 20 1.89 14.81 0.12
CA HIS A 20 3.18 14.89 0.80
C HIS A 20 4.20 13.88 0.25
N ASN A 21 3.76 12.63 0.07
CA ASN A 21 4.58 11.53 -0.41
C ASN A 21 4.89 11.66 -1.91
N THR A 22 3.98 12.27 -2.68
CA THR A 22 4.19 12.64 -4.08
C THR A 22 5.31 13.65 -4.23
N LEU A 23 5.24 14.75 -3.47
CA LEU A 23 6.25 15.83 -3.50
C LEU A 23 7.61 15.35 -3.00
N ALA A 24 7.64 14.36 -2.12
CA ALA A 24 8.87 13.72 -1.65
C ALA A 24 9.44 12.67 -2.62
N CYS A 25 8.82 12.48 -3.80
CA CYS A 25 9.19 11.44 -4.76
C CYS A 25 9.31 10.06 -4.12
N ARG A 26 8.44 9.73 -3.15
CA ARG A 26 8.54 8.49 -2.36
C ARG A 26 8.34 7.23 -3.20
N GLY A 27 7.72 7.37 -4.38
CA GLY A 27 7.62 6.31 -5.37
C GLY A 27 8.96 5.84 -5.93
N LEU A 28 10.07 6.55 -5.71
CA LEU A 28 11.43 6.13 -6.09
C LEU A 28 12.07 5.15 -5.10
N PHE A 29 11.50 4.99 -3.90
CA PHE A 29 12.05 4.09 -2.90
C PHE A 29 12.10 2.65 -3.42
N TRP A 30 13.20 1.95 -3.11
CA TRP A 30 13.42 0.55 -3.49
C TRP A 30 13.43 0.35 -5.02
N ASP A 31 12.55 -0.49 -5.56
CA ASP A 31 12.49 -0.81 -7.00
C ASP A 31 11.91 0.35 -7.81
N GLY A 32 11.35 1.35 -7.14
CA GLY A 32 10.71 2.50 -7.76
C GLY A 32 11.61 3.28 -8.71
N SER A 33 12.88 3.48 -8.35
CA SER A 33 13.87 4.13 -9.21
C SER A 33 14.19 3.30 -10.44
N SER A 34 14.38 1.99 -10.28
CA SER A 34 14.58 1.04 -11.38
C SER A 34 13.40 1.07 -12.35
N PHE A 35 12.18 1.08 -11.82
CA PHE A 35 10.97 1.10 -12.61
C PHE A 35 10.88 2.37 -13.46
N LEU A 36 11.20 3.53 -12.87
CA LEU A 36 11.24 4.79 -13.60
C LEU A 36 12.29 4.77 -14.71
N VAL A 37 13.51 4.34 -14.41
CA VAL A 37 14.60 4.30 -15.38
C VAL A 37 14.23 3.44 -16.57
N ASN A 38 13.74 2.22 -16.33
CA ASN A 38 13.29 1.32 -17.39
C ASN A 38 12.16 1.94 -18.22
N LEU A 39 11.20 2.61 -17.58
CA LEU A 39 10.11 3.28 -18.28
C LEU A 39 10.60 4.40 -19.21
N LEU A 40 11.55 5.20 -18.74
CA LEU A 40 12.11 6.32 -19.52
C LEU A 40 13.04 5.85 -20.64
N GLU A 41 13.80 4.77 -20.41
CA GLU A 41 14.68 4.17 -21.42
C GLU A 41 13.87 3.51 -22.56
N HIS A 42 12.82 2.77 -22.24
CA HIS A 42 12.03 2.04 -23.22
C HIS A 42 10.98 2.91 -23.92
N GLY A 43 10.45 3.94 -23.25
CA GLY A 43 9.44 4.85 -23.81
C GLY A 43 8.06 4.21 -24.05
N HIS A 44 7.83 3.01 -23.53
CA HIS A 44 6.57 2.27 -23.58
C HIS A 44 6.34 1.55 -22.24
N PHE A 45 5.14 1.01 -22.05
CA PHE A 45 4.82 0.22 -20.86
C PHE A 45 5.82 -0.92 -20.69
N HIS A 46 6.32 -1.09 -19.48
CA HIS A 46 7.25 -2.15 -19.16
C HIS A 46 6.61 -3.11 -18.16
N ASP A 47 6.41 -4.36 -18.59
CA ASP A 47 5.86 -5.42 -17.75
C ASP A 47 6.99 -6.09 -16.97
N PHE A 48 7.29 -5.57 -15.77
CA PHE A 48 8.27 -6.18 -14.87
C PHE A 48 7.84 -7.59 -14.46
N TYR A 49 6.54 -7.76 -14.21
CA TYR A 49 5.91 -9.04 -13.93
C TYR A 49 4.62 -9.15 -14.72
N ALA A 50 4.60 -10.05 -15.70
CA ALA A 50 3.41 -10.29 -16.51
C ALA A 50 2.16 -10.50 -15.63
N ALA A 51 2.26 -11.24 -14.53
CA ALA A 51 1.13 -11.48 -13.62
C ALA A 51 0.53 -10.22 -12.97
N ARG A 52 1.21 -9.07 -13.02
CA ARG A 52 0.83 -7.83 -12.33
C ARG A 52 0.61 -6.62 -13.26
N ALA A 53 0.65 -6.88 -14.57
CA ALA A 53 0.65 -5.86 -15.63
C ALA A 53 -0.48 -4.83 -15.57
N HIS A 54 -1.69 -5.16 -15.11
CA HIS A 54 -2.81 -4.20 -15.16
C HIS A 54 -2.61 -3.03 -14.20
N VAL A 55 -2.12 -3.29 -12.99
CA VAL A 55 -1.83 -2.23 -12.01
C VAL A 55 -0.64 -1.40 -12.48
N ASP A 56 0.37 -2.07 -13.03
CA ASP A 56 1.56 -1.43 -13.58
C ASP A 56 1.21 -0.47 -14.72
N TRP A 57 0.35 -0.88 -15.67
CA TRP A 57 -0.07 -0.01 -16.76
C TRP A 57 -0.78 1.25 -16.26
N VAL A 58 -1.69 1.11 -15.30
CA VAL A 58 -2.42 2.29 -14.77
C VAL A 58 -1.47 3.24 -14.06
N THR A 59 -0.46 2.72 -13.36
CA THR A 59 0.49 3.54 -12.59
C THR A 59 1.61 4.14 -13.44
N GLN A 60 2.00 3.48 -14.54
CA GLN A 60 3.01 3.96 -15.50
C GLN A 60 2.45 4.99 -16.49
N ALA A 61 1.16 4.91 -16.84
CA ALA A 61 0.56 5.73 -17.88
C ALA A 61 0.77 7.25 -17.72
N PRO A 62 0.63 7.86 -16.53
CA PRO A 62 0.86 9.29 -16.35
C PRO A 62 2.30 9.72 -16.69
N VAL A 63 3.29 8.91 -16.31
CA VAL A 63 4.71 9.19 -16.58
C VAL A 63 5.00 9.10 -18.07
N LEU A 64 4.52 8.05 -18.74
CA LEU A 64 4.68 7.89 -20.19
C LEU A 64 4.01 9.01 -20.97
N LEU A 65 2.83 9.47 -20.54
CA LEU A 65 2.15 10.59 -21.17
C LEU A 65 2.99 11.87 -21.08
N LEU A 66 3.50 12.21 -19.89
CA LEU A 66 4.36 13.38 -19.70
C LEU A 66 5.66 13.28 -20.50
N ALA A 67 6.30 12.11 -20.50
CA ALA A 67 7.50 11.88 -21.29
C ALA A 67 7.23 12.02 -22.80
N ARG A 68 6.08 11.57 -23.31
CA ARG A 68 5.68 11.77 -24.71
C ARG A 68 5.38 13.23 -25.04
N LEU A 69 4.88 14.00 -24.07
CA LEU A 69 4.69 15.45 -24.20
C LEU A 69 6.00 16.25 -24.12
N GLY A 70 7.15 15.58 -24.04
CA GLY A 70 8.47 16.21 -24.05
C GLY A 70 8.98 16.61 -22.67
N VAL A 71 8.32 16.21 -21.59
CA VAL A 71 8.86 16.41 -20.24
C VAL A 71 10.13 15.57 -20.07
N ARG A 72 11.21 16.22 -19.68
CA ARG A 72 12.53 15.61 -19.45
C ARG A 72 13.08 15.85 -18.04
N ASP A 73 12.33 16.59 -17.23
CA ASP A 73 12.65 16.78 -15.82
C ASP A 73 12.33 15.50 -15.05
N THR A 74 13.36 14.80 -14.56
CA THR A 74 13.19 13.53 -13.85
C THR A 74 12.52 13.70 -12.50
N GLU A 75 12.62 14.88 -11.89
CA GLU A 75 11.91 15.17 -10.65
C GLU A 75 10.40 15.21 -10.87
N LEU A 76 9.95 15.96 -11.88
CA LEU A 76 8.53 16.02 -12.24
C LEU A 76 7.97 14.65 -12.64
N LEU A 77 8.78 13.83 -13.35
CA LEU A 77 8.40 12.47 -13.73
C LEU A 77 8.33 11.54 -12.51
N ALA A 78 9.25 11.67 -11.55
CA ALA A 78 9.22 10.94 -10.28
C ALA A 78 8.02 11.36 -9.39
N MET A 79 7.67 12.65 -9.39
CA MET A 79 6.44 13.14 -8.76
C MET A 79 5.21 12.53 -9.45
N ALA A 80 5.16 12.50 -10.79
CA ALA A 80 4.05 11.90 -11.51
C ALA A 80 3.89 10.40 -11.22
N GLN A 81 5.00 9.66 -11.16
CA GLN A 81 5.00 8.25 -10.75
C GLN A 81 4.47 8.10 -9.32
N SER A 82 5.00 8.88 -8.38
CA SER A 82 4.58 8.85 -6.98
C SER A 82 3.09 9.22 -6.84
N ALA A 83 2.63 10.22 -7.58
CA ALA A 83 1.22 10.62 -7.63
C ALA A 83 0.33 9.46 -8.08
N ALA A 84 0.70 8.76 -9.16
CA ALA A 84 -0.06 7.61 -9.65
C ALA A 84 -0.13 6.49 -8.60
N LEU A 85 1.00 6.19 -7.95
CA LEU A 85 1.14 5.15 -6.93
C LEU A 85 0.36 5.46 -5.63
N PHE A 86 0.27 6.73 -5.21
CA PHE A 86 -0.46 7.12 -4.00
C PHE A 86 -1.93 7.49 -4.25
N ALA A 87 -2.23 8.16 -5.36
CA ALA A 87 -3.58 8.67 -5.63
C ALA A 87 -4.57 7.52 -5.89
N LEU A 88 -4.14 6.46 -6.58
CA LEU A 88 -5.01 5.33 -6.90
C LEU A 88 -5.52 4.58 -5.65
N PRO A 89 -4.67 4.09 -4.72
CA PRO A 89 -5.16 3.47 -3.49
C PRO A 89 -5.92 4.47 -2.61
N THR A 90 -5.50 5.73 -2.57
CA THR A 90 -6.22 6.79 -1.84
C THR A 90 -7.64 7.01 -2.38
N ALA A 91 -7.82 7.01 -3.69
CA ALA A 91 -9.13 7.13 -4.33
C ALA A 91 -10.03 5.93 -4.00
N PHE A 92 -9.49 4.71 -3.99
CA PHE A 92 -10.24 3.51 -3.60
C PHE A 92 -10.65 3.54 -2.11
N TYR A 93 -9.74 3.89 -1.20
CA TYR A 93 -10.09 4.03 0.21
C TYR A 93 -11.08 5.17 0.46
N HIS A 94 -10.94 6.30 -0.25
CA HIS A 94 -11.93 7.38 -0.20
C HIS A 94 -13.30 6.89 -0.69
N LEU A 95 -13.36 6.14 -1.79
CA LEU A 95 -14.61 5.53 -2.26
C LEU A 95 -15.19 4.58 -1.21
N ALA A 96 -14.38 3.72 -0.61
CA ALA A 96 -14.82 2.82 0.45
C ALA A 96 -15.41 3.59 1.64
N LEU A 97 -14.70 4.60 2.16
CA LEU A 97 -15.17 5.49 3.22
C LEU A 97 -16.49 6.18 2.84
N ALA A 98 -16.59 6.72 1.63
CA ALA A 98 -17.78 7.40 1.15
C ALA A 98 -19.00 6.48 1.07
N ARG A 99 -18.79 5.20 0.71
CA ARG A 99 -19.83 4.17 0.67
C ARG A 99 -20.36 3.83 2.05
N VAL A 100 -19.47 3.57 3.00
CA VAL A 100 -19.85 3.05 4.32
C VAL A 100 -20.09 4.15 5.35
N ARG A 101 -19.93 5.44 5.02
CA ARG A 101 -20.04 6.57 5.97
C ARG A 101 -21.33 6.64 6.81
N ARG A 102 -22.40 5.99 6.36
CA ARG A 102 -23.71 5.95 7.05
C ARG A 102 -23.89 4.72 7.92
N ASP A 103 -23.01 3.73 7.81
CA ASP A 103 -22.98 2.51 8.62
C ASP A 103 -21.74 2.57 9.52
N PRO A 104 -21.88 2.91 10.82
CA PRO A 104 -20.74 3.04 11.72
C PRO A 104 -19.91 1.76 11.89
N VAL A 105 -20.51 0.57 11.73
CA VAL A 105 -19.80 -0.70 11.88
C VAL A 105 -18.92 -0.97 10.66
N LEU A 106 -19.49 -0.82 9.46
CA LEU A 106 -18.71 -0.96 8.22
C LEU A 106 -17.66 0.16 8.10
N LEU A 107 -17.99 1.37 8.55
CA LEU A 107 -17.03 2.46 8.61
C LEU A 107 -15.87 2.16 9.56
N ALA A 108 -16.15 1.61 10.75
CA ALA A 108 -15.10 1.17 11.66
C ALA A 108 -14.20 0.12 11.00
N ALA A 109 -14.76 -0.85 10.27
CA ALA A 109 -13.96 -1.85 9.56
C ALA A 109 -13.07 -1.25 8.46
N VAL A 110 -13.58 -0.30 7.66
CA VAL A 110 -12.76 0.39 6.64
C VAL A 110 -11.67 1.24 7.29
N LEU A 111 -11.97 1.95 8.39
CA LEU A 111 -10.97 2.70 9.16
C LEU A 111 -9.90 1.78 9.76
N ALA A 112 -10.30 0.59 10.23
CA ALA A 112 -9.37 -0.45 10.68
C ALA A 112 -8.41 -0.83 9.56
N ILE A 113 -8.94 -1.21 8.39
CA ILE A 113 -8.13 -1.56 7.21
C ILE A 113 -7.15 -0.44 6.87
N ILE A 114 -7.59 0.83 6.86
CA ILE A 114 -6.68 1.95 6.59
C ILE A 114 -5.58 2.05 7.65
N ALA A 115 -5.93 1.98 8.93
CA ALA A 115 -4.99 2.19 10.02
C ALA A 115 -3.98 1.05 10.21
N VAL A 116 -4.38 -0.20 9.93
CA VAL A 116 -3.56 -1.38 10.24
C VAL A 116 -3.09 -2.18 9.04
N VAL A 117 -3.67 -1.95 7.86
CA VAL A 117 -3.21 -2.56 6.61
C VAL A 117 -2.52 -1.51 5.76
N PHE A 118 -3.25 -0.47 5.33
CA PHE A 118 -2.69 0.48 4.36
C PHE A 118 -1.52 1.30 4.90
N LEU A 119 -1.72 2.11 5.95
CA LEU A 119 -0.66 2.99 6.45
C LEU A 119 0.63 2.21 6.78
N PRO A 120 0.58 1.06 7.48
CA PRO A 120 1.78 0.29 7.80
C PRO A 120 2.47 -0.37 6.62
N THR A 121 1.83 -0.49 5.45
CA THR A 121 2.45 -1.11 4.27
C THR A 121 2.75 -0.11 3.15
N SER A 122 2.27 1.13 3.27
CA SER A 122 2.26 2.13 2.19
C SER A 122 3.58 2.90 1.98
N PHE A 123 4.57 2.76 2.87
CA PHE A 123 5.88 3.38 2.64
C PHE A 123 6.54 2.75 1.40
N PHE A 124 6.47 1.42 1.32
CA PHE A 124 6.76 0.66 0.10
C PHE A 124 5.55 0.75 -0.84
N ILE A 125 5.42 1.88 -1.55
CA ILE A 125 4.23 2.11 -2.39
C ILE A 125 4.30 1.44 -3.76
N ILE A 126 5.50 1.18 -4.27
CA ILE A 126 5.71 0.58 -5.60
C ILE A 126 5.09 -0.81 -5.72
N GLY A 127 4.87 -1.50 -4.58
CA GLY A 127 4.18 -2.78 -4.55
C GLY A 127 2.71 -2.67 -4.95
N GLU A 128 2.33 -3.49 -5.92
CA GLU A 128 1.03 -3.55 -6.58
C GLU A 128 -0.09 -3.95 -5.59
N TYR A 129 0.27 -4.63 -4.50
CA TYR A 129 -0.62 -4.99 -3.41
C TYR A 129 -1.34 -3.79 -2.79
N ASN A 130 -0.73 -2.59 -2.76
CA ASN A 130 -1.38 -1.41 -2.18
C ASN A 130 -2.64 -1.04 -2.97
N VAL A 131 -2.54 -1.08 -4.31
CA VAL A 131 -3.67 -0.84 -5.21
C VAL A 131 -4.68 -1.98 -5.10
N ALA A 132 -4.23 -3.24 -5.11
CA ALA A 132 -5.11 -4.39 -5.01
C ALA A 132 -5.91 -4.40 -3.70
N PHE A 133 -5.26 -4.20 -2.55
CA PHE A 133 -5.92 -4.16 -1.24
C PHE A 133 -6.95 -3.02 -1.14
N ALA A 134 -6.60 -1.83 -1.65
CA ALA A 134 -7.52 -0.70 -1.67
C ALA A 134 -8.72 -0.97 -2.59
N CYS A 135 -8.48 -1.49 -3.80
CA CYS A 135 -9.50 -1.83 -4.78
C CYS A 135 -10.49 -2.89 -4.25
N ILE A 136 -9.98 -3.95 -3.62
CA ILE A 136 -10.79 -5.01 -2.99
C ILE A 136 -11.61 -4.47 -1.82
N THR A 137 -11.03 -3.56 -1.01
CA THR A 137 -11.77 -2.89 0.07
C THR A 137 -12.92 -2.05 -0.49
N ALA A 138 -12.66 -1.30 -1.56
CA ALA A 138 -13.69 -0.53 -2.26
C ALA A 138 -14.75 -1.44 -2.90
N ALA A 139 -14.35 -2.53 -3.55
CA ALA A 139 -15.23 -3.51 -4.15
C ALA A 139 -16.14 -4.15 -3.10
N MET A 140 -15.61 -4.55 -1.95
CA MET A 140 -16.40 -5.07 -0.84
C MET A 140 -17.38 -4.02 -0.31
N ALA A 141 -16.92 -2.78 -0.09
CA ALA A 141 -17.80 -1.69 0.35
C ALA A 141 -18.95 -1.42 -0.64
N VAL A 142 -18.66 -1.45 -1.95
CA VAL A 142 -19.69 -1.33 -3.00
C VAL A 142 -20.63 -2.53 -2.99
N ALA A 143 -20.10 -3.76 -2.95
CA ALA A 143 -20.88 -4.99 -2.97
C ALA A 143 -21.84 -5.10 -1.78
N LEU A 144 -21.43 -4.65 -0.59
CA LEU A 144 -22.25 -4.69 0.62
C LEU A 144 -23.26 -3.54 0.72
N THR A 145 -23.08 -2.47 -0.08
CA THR A 145 -23.97 -1.28 -0.08
C THR A 145 -24.72 -1.11 -1.40
N ILE A 146 -24.66 -2.09 -2.30
CA ILE A 146 -25.30 -2.03 -3.60
C ILE A 146 -26.83 -1.96 -3.44
N GLY A 147 -27.45 -1.01 -4.13
CA GLY A 147 -28.91 -0.94 -4.21
C GLY A 147 -29.49 -2.06 -5.08
N GLU A 148 -30.74 -2.45 -4.82
CA GLU A 148 -31.38 -3.63 -5.46
C GLU A 148 -31.40 -3.60 -7.00
N SER A 149 -31.21 -2.45 -7.66
CA SER A 149 -31.13 -2.33 -9.13
C SER A 149 -30.01 -1.39 -9.60
N SER A 150 -28.92 -1.27 -8.83
CA SER A 150 -27.84 -0.30 -9.15
C SER A 150 -26.89 -0.82 -10.24
N ARG A 151 -27.21 -0.55 -11.50
CA ARG A 151 -26.37 -0.88 -12.67
C ARG A 151 -24.98 -0.24 -12.60
N ARG A 152 -24.91 1.01 -12.11
CA ARG A 152 -23.65 1.75 -11.92
C ARG A 152 -22.71 0.99 -10.98
N ASP A 153 -23.24 0.46 -9.89
CA ASP A 153 -22.44 -0.25 -8.90
C ASP A 153 -21.95 -1.59 -9.44
N ALA A 154 -22.81 -2.31 -10.16
CA ALA A 154 -22.41 -3.55 -10.82
C ALA A 154 -21.34 -3.31 -11.91
N ALA A 155 -21.44 -2.22 -12.68
CA ALA A 155 -20.42 -1.83 -13.64
C ALA A 155 -19.09 -1.43 -12.96
N LEU A 156 -19.14 -0.72 -11.84
CA LEU A 156 -17.95 -0.41 -11.03
C LEU A 156 -17.27 -1.69 -10.51
N LEU A 157 -18.05 -2.64 -10.00
CA LEU A 157 -17.54 -3.94 -9.54
C LEU A 157 -16.86 -4.71 -10.67
N LEU A 158 -17.43 -4.69 -11.87
CA LEU A 158 -16.80 -5.30 -13.05
C LEU A 158 -15.48 -4.60 -13.38
N ALA A 159 -15.44 -3.27 -13.41
CA ALA A 159 -14.21 -2.51 -13.65
C ALA A 159 -13.12 -2.85 -12.60
N PHE A 160 -13.49 -2.98 -11.33
CA PHE A 160 -12.58 -3.40 -10.26
C PHE A 160 -12.08 -4.82 -10.45
N GLY A 161 -12.96 -5.76 -10.84
CA GLY A 161 -12.58 -7.14 -11.15
C GLY A 161 -11.59 -7.22 -12.31
N LEU A 162 -11.81 -6.45 -13.39
CA LEU A 162 -10.90 -6.38 -14.54
C LEU A 162 -9.54 -5.81 -14.17
N LEU A 163 -9.50 -4.76 -13.36
CA LEU A 163 -8.24 -4.22 -12.82
C LEU A 163 -7.50 -5.28 -11.99
N CYS A 164 -8.23 -6.07 -11.19
CA CYS A 164 -7.62 -7.07 -10.30
C CYS A 164 -7.12 -8.33 -11.02
N LEU A 165 -7.53 -8.60 -12.27
CA LEU A 165 -7.15 -9.82 -13.02
C LEU A 165 -5.64 -10.11 -13.01
N ARG A 166 -4.83 -9.08 -13.23
CA ARG A 166 -3.36 -9.15 -13.22
C ARG A 166 -2.83 -8.08 -12.28
N SER A 167 -3.03 -8.28 -10.98
CA SER A 167 -2.70 -7.29 -9.95
C SER A 167 -1.71 -7.81 -8.92
N TYR A 168 -2.08 -8.85 -8.16
CA TYR A 168 -1.28 -9.31 -7.03
C TYR A 168 -1.66 -10.72 -6.56
N GLU A 169 -0.72 -11.46 -5.97
CA GLU A 169 -0.90 -12.88 -5.62
C GLU A 169 -1.96 -13.11 -4.54
N ALA A 170 -2.23 -12.13 -3.67
CA ALA A 170 -3.27 -12.23 -2.65
C ALA A 170 -4.69 -12.40 -3.23
N MET A 171 -4.88 -12.14 -4.53
CA MET A 171 -6.15 -12.41 -5.21
C MET A 171 -6.53 -13.89 -5.16
N ILE A 172 -5.61 -14.81 -4.90
CA ILE A 172 -5.92 -16.24 -4.71
C ILE A 172 -6.97 -16.47 -3.61
N TYR A 173 -6.95 -15.68 -2.52
CA TYR A 173 -7.94 -15.78 -1.44
C TYR A 173 -8.88 -14.56 -1.38
N LEU A 174 -8.42 -13.37 -1.77
CA LEU A 174 -9.26 -12.16 -1.76
C LEU A 174 -10.25 -12.13 -2.93
N GLY A 175 -9.87 -12.67 -4.10
CA GLY A 175 -10.73 -12.76 -5.28
C GLY A 175 -12.00 -13.57 -5.02
N PRO A 176 -11.89 -14.84 -4.57
CA PRO A 176 -13.05 -15.67 -4.26
C PRO A 176 -13.93 -15.08 -3.16
N LEU A 177 -13.32 -14.42 -2.16
CA LEU A 177 -14.04 -13.75 -1.08
C LEU A 177 -14.94 -12.61 -1.61
N VAL A 178 -14.39 -11.71 -2.42
CA VAL A 178 -15.16 -10.60 -3.01
C VAL A 178 -16.17 -11.12 -4.03
N ALA A 179 -15.80 -12.10 -4.87
CA ALA A 179 -16.70 -12.75 -5.81
C ALA A 179 -17.94 -13.32 -5.10
N SER A 180 -17.73 -13.99 -3.95
CA SER A 180 -18.83 -14.54 -3.14
C SER A 180 -19.74 -13.45 -2.58
N ALA A 181 -19.17 -12.34 -2.11
CA ALA A 181 -19.94 -11.20 -1.62
C ALA A 181 -20.76 -10.52 -2.73
N ILE A 182 -20.19 -10.36 -3.93
CA ILE A 182 -20.88 -9.81 -5.12
C ILE A 182 -22.04 -10.72 -5.53
N LEU A 183 -21.80 -12.03 -5.63
CA LEU A 183 -22.85 -12.98 -5.98
C LEU A 183 -23.97 -12.97 -4.94
N TRP A 184 -23.61 -12.92 -3.66
CA TRP A 184 -24.56 -12.85 -2.56
C TRP A 184 -25.41 -11.57 -2.58
N SER A 185 -24.83 -10.41 -2.92
CA SER A 185 -25.55 -9.13 -2.93
C SER A 185 -26.41 -8.96 -4.18
N THR A 186 -25.91 -9.37 -5.34
CA THR A 186 -26.60 -9.19 -6.63
C THR A 186 -27.68 -10.23 -6.90
N ARG A 187 -27.67 -11.40 -6.24
CA ARG A 187 -28.72 -12.43 -6.41
C ARG A 187 -30.13 -11.96 -6.09
N ARG A 188 -30.27 -10.91 -5.28
CA ARG A 188 -31.57 -10.34 -4.88
C ARG A 188 -32.08 -9.29 -5.88
N SER A 189 -31.27 -8.89 -6.86
CA SER A 189 -31.64 -7.89 -7.85
C SER A 189 -32.71 -8.40 -8.82
N GLY A 190 -33.79 -7.64 -8.97
CA GLY A 190 -34.80 -7.89 -10.01
C GLY A 190 -34.30 -7.57 -11.42
N ASP A 191 -33.41 -6.59 -11.57
CA ASP A 191 -32.87 -6.14 -12.86
C ASP A 191 -31.90 -7.19 -13.46
N ARG A 192 -32.17 -7.59 -14.71
CA ARG A 192 -31.36 -8.59 -15.43
C ARG A 192 -29.95 -8.08 -15.74
N LEU A 193 -29.82 -6.80 -16.11
CA LEU A 193 -28.52 -6.23 -16.45
C LEU A 193 -27.61 -6.12 -15.22
N THR A 194 -28.14 -5.68 -14.09
CA THR A 194 -27.40 -5.67 -12.81
C THR A 194 -26.90 -7.07 -12.43
N ARG A 195 -27.72 -8.11 -12.62
CA ARG A 195 -27.29 -9.51 -12.40
C ARG A 195 -26.22 -9.97 -13.38
N LEU A 196 -26.34 -9.64 -14.67
CA LEU A 196 -25.34 -9.97 -15.68
C LEU A 196 -23.99 -9.30 -15.35
N LEU A 197 -23.99 -8.00 -15.07
CA LEU A 197 -22.78 -7.27 -14.68
C LEU A 197 -22.18 -7.83 -13.38
N GLY A 198 -23.01 -8.19 -12.40
CA GLY A 198 -22.58 -8.84 -11.17
C GLY A 198 -21.94 -10.21 -11.41
N ALA A 199 -22.50 -11.02 -12.32
CA ALA A 199 -21.93 -12.31 -12.72
C ALA A 199 -20.58 -12.13 -13.44
N LEU A 200 -20.49 -11.18 -14.37
CA LEU A 200 -19.22 -10.85 -15.04
C LEU A 200 -18.17 -10.35 -14.06
N ALA A 201 -18.55 -9.50 -13.10
CA ALA A 201 -17.64 -9.05 -12.04
C ALA A 201 -17.16 -10.23 -11.17
N THR A 202 -18.07 -11.13 -10.80
CA THR A 202 -17.75 -12.37 -10.07
C THR A 202 -16.73 -13.20 -10.84
N LEU A 203 -16.95 -13.42 -12.14
CA LEU A 203 -16.02 -14.14 -13.01
C LEU A 203 -14.66 -13.45 -13.11
N ALA A 204 -14.62 -12.12 -13.20
CA ALA A 204 -13.37 -11.37 -13.24
C ALA A 204 -12.55 -11.55 -11.95
N PHE A 205 -13.20 -11.50 -10.77
CA PHE A 205 -12.52 -11.74 -9.49
C PHE A 205 -12.06 -13.19 -9.30
N ILE A 206 -12.80 -14.17 -9.81
CA ILE A 206 -12.34 -15.57 -9.86
C ILE A 206 -11.17 -15.72 -10.84
N GLY A 207 -11.23 -15.06 -12.00
CA GLY A 207 -10.13 -15.02 -12.96
C GLY A 207 -8.84 -14.47 -12.34
N ALA A 208 -8.94 -13.43 -11.51
CA ALA A 208 -7.80 -12.88 -10.77
C ALA A 208 -7.18 -13.91 -9.82
N ALA A 209 -8.01 -14.72 -9.18
CA ALA A 209 -7.56 -15.81 -8.31
C ALA A 209 -6.82 -16.90 -9.10
N VAL A 210 -7.33 -17.25 -10.29
CA VAL A 210 -6.69 -18.23 -11.18
C VAL A 210 -5.33 -17.74 -11.67
N VAL A 211 -5.25 -16.50 -12.17
CA VAL A 211 -3.97 -15.89 -12.59
C VAL A 211 -2.96 -15.89 -11.46
N SER A 212 -3.40 -15.56 -10.24
CA SER A 212 -2.55 -15.57 -9.05
C SER A 212 -2.08 -16.98 -8.69
N ALA A 213 -2.96 -17.98 -8.77
CA ALA A 213 -2.61 -19.38 -8.50
C ALA A 213 -1.55 -19.88 -9.49
N VAL A 214 -1.72 -19.60 -10.79
CA VAL A 214 -0.72 -19.94 -11.82
C VAL A 214 0.63 -19.30 -11.49
N THR A 215 0.62 -18.00 -11.17
CA THR A 215 1.85 -17.27 -10.81
C THR A 215 2.54 -17.87 -9.59
N ILE A 216 1.79 -18.24 -8.56
CA ILE A 216 2.34 -18.87 -7.35
C ILE A 216 2.97 -20.24 -7.68
N VAL A 217 2.32 -21.03 -8.53
CA VAL A 217 2.83 -22.34 -8.95
C VAL A 217 4.11 -22.18 -9.77
N ASP A 218 4.12 -21.30 -10.76
CA ASP A 218 5.27 -21.07 -11.64
C ASP A 218 6.50 -20.59 -10.87
N TYR A 219 6.30 -19.79 -9.82
CA TYR A 219 7.38 -19.23 -9.00
C TYR A 219 7.67 -20.00 -7.72
N TRP A 220 6.99 -21.11 -7.45
CA TRP A 220 7.03 -21.79 -6.15
C TRP A 220 8.45 -22.16 -5.69
N ASP A 221 9.25 -22.66 -6.63
CA ASP A 221 10.62 -23.12 -6.41
C ASP A 221 11.68 -22.07 -6.80
N HIS A 222 11.26 -20.86 -7.23
CA HIS A 222 12.18 -19.80 -7.59
C HIS A 222 12.95 -19.32 -6.34
N PRO A 223 14.30 -19.24 -6.34
CA PRO A 223 15.09 -18.90 -5.15
C PRO A 223 14.66 -17.60 -4.46
N HIS A 224 14.34 -16.57 -5.25
CA HIS A 224 13.78 -15.33 -4.74
C HIS A 224 12.45 -15.52 -4.00
N PHE A 225 11.55 -16.35 -4.53
CA PHE A 225 10.25 -16.63 -3.92
C PHE A 225 10.41 -17.39 -2.60
N MET A 226 11.32 -18.36 -2.54
CA MET A 226 11.67 -19.05 -1.28
C MET A 226 12.17 -18.09 -0.21
N LYS A 227 13.09 -17.16 -0.57
CA LYS A 227 13.58 -16.11 0.32
C LYS A 227 12.44 -15.24 0.84
N VAL A 228 11.62 -14.68 -0.06
CA VAL A 228 10.46 -13.84 0.31
C VAL A 228 9.48 -14.58 1.22
N ARG A 229 9.17 -15.85 0.92
CA ARG A 229 8.30 -16.70 1.75
C ARG A 229 8.88 -16.91 3.14
N SER A 230 10.17 -17.22 3.25
CA SER A 230 10.84 -17.40 4.54
C SER A 230 10.85 -16.13 5.39
N THR A 231 11.00 -14.96 4.77
CA THR A 231 10.97 -13.67 5.47
C THR A 231 9.55 -13.20 5.82
N SER A 232 8.50 -13.84 5.31
CA SER A 232 7.12 -13.37 5.52
C SER A 232 6.67 -13.45 6.99
N VAL A 233 7.34 -14.26 7.81
CA VAL A 233 7.12 -14.32 9.26
C VAL A 233 7.75 -13.15 10.02
N ASP A 234 8.64 -12.38 9.37
CA ASP A 234 9.33 -11.23 9.97
C ASP A 234 8.50 -9.94 9.91
N PHE A 235 7.18 -10.04 9.65
CA PHE A 235 6.27 -8.90 9.66
C PHE A 235 6.33 -8.11 10.98
N TRP A 236 6.71 -8.76 12.08
CA TRP A 236 6.81 -8.15 13.40
C TRP A 236 7.87 -7.05 13.48
N GLN A 237 8.88 -7.08 12.60
CA GLN A 237 9.92 -6.06 12.49
C GLN A 237 9.34 -4.69 12.07
N ASN A 238 8.18 -4.69 11.41
CA ASN A 238 7.47 -3.46 11.11
C ASN A 238 6.70 -2.97 12.34
N MET A 239 7.31 -2.08 13.11
CA MET A 239 6.69 -1.50 14.30
C MET A 239 5.37 -0.78 13.99
N GLN A 240 5.26 -0.15 12.81
CA GLN A 240 4.04 0.53 12.38
C GLN A 240 2.90 -0.46 12.10
N PHE A 241 3.20 -1.73 11.82
CA PHE A 241 2.21 -2.79 11.69
C PHE A 241 1.94 -3.47 13.04
N SER A 242 3.00 -3.83 13.76
CA SER A 242 2.93 -4.60 15.02
C SER A 242 2.23 -3.86 16.15
N ILE A 243 2.49 -2.56 16.32
CA ILE A 243 1.87 -1.74 17.36
C ILE A 243 0.34 -1.69 17.20
N PRO A 244 -0.23 -1.24 16.06
CA PRO A 244 -1.67 -1.23 15.89
C PRO A 244 -2.27 -2.64 15.87
N LEU A 245 -1.59 -3.64 15.28
CA LEU A 245 -2.05 -5.03 15.31
C LEU A 245 -2.21 -5.54 16.75
N ALA A 246 -1.25 -5.26 17.65
CA ALA A 246 -1.35 -5.65 19.05
C ALA A 246 -2.60 -5.04 19.72
N GLY A 247 -2.87 -3.75 19.48
CA GLY A 247 -4.08 -3.09 19.98
C GLY A 247 -5.37 -3.74 19.49
N PHE A 248 -5.42 -4.09 18.20
CA PHE A 248 -6.54 -4.81 17.61
C PHE A 248 -6.72 -6.20 18.19
N LEU A 249 -5.64 -6.97 18.32
CA LEU A 249 -5.70 -8.33 18.87
C LEU A 249 -6.14 -8.31 20.33
N ILE A 250 -5.65 -7.38 21.15
CA ILE A 250 -6.10 -7.21 22.53
C ILE A 250 -7.60 -6.92 22.57
N CYS A 251 -8.08 -5.96 21.77
CA CYS A 251 -9.50 -5.61 21.75
C CYS A 251 -10.36 -6.74 21.19
N ALA A 252 -9.90 -7.45 20.16
CA ALA A 252 -10.61 -8.58 19.55
C ALA A 252 -10.71 -9.76 20.52
N ILE A 253 -9.61 -10.17 21.15
CA ILE A 253 -9.59 -11.29 22.12
C ILE A 253 -10.43 -10.94 23.36
N ALA A 254 -10.29 -9.73 23.89
CA ALA A 254 -11.09 -9.28 25.03
C ALA A 254 -12.58 -9.21 24.67
N GLY A 255 -12.93 -8.67 23.51
CA GLY A 255 -14.31 -8.59 23.02
C GLY A 255 -14.94 -9.94 22.70
N LEU A 256 -14.16 -10.90 22.17
CA LEU A 256 -14.64 -12.27 21.94
C LEU A 256 -14.89 -13.02 23.26
N ARG A 257 -14.04 -12.82 24.27
CA ARG A 257 -14.19 -13.47 25.58
C ARG A 257 -15.25 -12.80 26.46
N ARG A 258 -15.38 -11.48 26.39
CA ARG A 258 -16.30 -10.67 27.19
C ARG A 258 -16.89 -9.55 26.34
N PRO A 259 -17.95 -9.80 25.55
CA PRO A 259 -18.54 -8.80 24.65
C PRO A 259 -18.87 -7.46 25.33
N ALA A 260 -19.43 -7.49 26.55
CA ALA A 260 -19.76 -6.29 27.33
C ALA A 260 -18.54 -5.40 27.67
N TRP A 261 -17.30 -5.94 27.60
CA TRP A 261 -16.09 -5.14 27.79
C TRP A 261 -15.94 -4.05 26.71
N LEU A 262 -16.44 -4.29 25.49
CA LEU A 262 -16.42 -3.32 24.39
C LEU A 262 -17.26 -2.06 24.68
N GLU A 263 -18.26 -2.18 25.56
CA GLU A 263 -19.12 -1.08 26.01
C GLU A 263 -18.43 -0.20 27.06
N GLY A 264 -17.43 -0.73 27.76
CA GLY A 264 -16.69 -0.06 28.83
C GLY A 264 -15.54 0.84 28.37
N ARG A 265 -14.75 1.32 29.32
CA ARG A 265 -13.57 2.19 29.05
C ARG A 265 -12.35 1.42 28.54
N GLY A 266 -12.37 0.08 28.59
CA GLY A 266 -11.24 -0.77 28.21
C GLY A 266 -10.69 -0.49 26.81
N PRO A 267 -11.51 -0.51 25.75
CA PRO A 267 -11.07 -0.18 24.39
C PRO A 267 -10.45 1.22 24.27
N LEU A 268 -10.95 2.20 25.05
CA LEU A 268 -10.40 3.57 25.04
C LEU A 268 -8.96 3.59 25.56
N VAL A 269 -8.72 2.91 26.68
CA VAL A 269 -7.38 2.83 27.29
C VAL A 269 -6.43 2.09 26.35
N VAL A 270 -6.83 0.91 25.86
CA VAL A 270 -5.99 0.10 24.95
C VAL A 270 -5.65 0.89 23.69
N MET A 271 -6.65 1.39 22.97
CA MET A 271 -6.41 2.10 21.71
C MET A 271 -5.70 3.45 21.92
N GLY A 272 -5.94 4.13 23.06
CA GLY A 272 -5.24 5.35 23.41
C GLY A 272 -3.74 5.12 23.65
N VAL A 273 -3.38 4.07 24.40
CA VAL A 273 -1.99 3.66 24.60
C VAL A 273 -1.35 3.27 23.27
N ILE A 274 -2.05 2.51 22.43
CA ILE A 274 -1.56 2.06 21.13
C ILE A 274 -1.34 3.23 20.17
N ALA A 275 -2.27 4.20 20.14
CA ALA A 275 -2.09 5.43 19.37
C ALA A 275 -0.89 6.24 19.86
N LEU A 276 -0.71 6.37 21.17
CA LEU A 276 0.45 7.05 21.76
C LEU A 276 1.77 6.34 21.39
N LEU A 277 1.83 5.02 21.55
CA LEU A 277 3.01 4.22 21.18
C LEU A 277 3.33 4.36 19.69
N LEU A 278 2.32 4.29 18.82
CA LEU A 278 2.50 4.45 17.38
C LEU A 278 3.02 5.85 17.03
N THR A 279 2.45 6.89 17.63
CA THR A 279 2.92 8.28 17.47
C THR A 279 4.36 8.46 17.94
N LEU A 280 4.74 7.87 19.08
CA LEU A 280 6.10 8.01 19.62
C LEU A 280 7.14 7.12 18.94
N SER A 281 6.72 6.12 18.17
CA SER A 281 7.60 5.12 17.54
C SER A 281 8.77 5.68 16.72
N PRO A 282 8.67 6.82 15.99
CA PRO A 282 9.82 7.38 15.27
C PRO A 282 10.97 7.81 16.18
N TRP A 283 10.67 8.15 17.44
CA TRP A 283 11.64 8.67 18.40
C TRP A 283 12.19 7.61 19.35
N TRP A 284 11.70 6.36 19.31
CA TRP A 284 12.19 5.30 20.20
C TRP A 284 13.68 5.03 20.04
N ARG A 285 14.24 5.28 18.86
CA ARG A 285 15.69 5.18 18.63
C ARG A 285 16.51 6.10 19.54
N LEU A 286 15.96 7.25 19.95
CA LEU A 286 16.64 8.17 20.88
C LEU A 286 16.84 7.54 22.27
N VAL A 287 16.03 6.56 22.62
CA VAL A 287 16.07 5.85 23.91
C VAL A 287 16.70 4.46 23.75
N HIS A 288 16.46 3.78 22.63
CA HIS A 288 16.98 2.46 22.33
C HIS A 288 17.45 2.38 20.87
N GLY A 289 18.77 2.49 20.65
CA GLY A 289 19.38 2.49 19.32
C GLY A 289 18.89 1.39 18.36
N PRO A 290 18.70 0.14 18.79
CA PRO A 290 18.16 -0.93 17.93
C PRO A 290 16.69 -0.75 17.49
N SER A 291 15.88 0.09 18.16
CA SER A 291 14.51 0.38 17.74
C SER A 291 14.51 1.26 16.50
N ILE A 292 14.21 0.67 15.36
CA ILE A 292 14.30 1.33 14.05
C ILE A 292 12.96 1.18 13.34
N LEU A 293 12.39 2.30 12.90
CA LEU A 293 11.41 2.25 11.81
C LEU A 293 12.17 1.78 10.57
N TYR A 294 11.94 0.55 10.13
CA TYR A 294 12.67 -0.07 9.04
C TYR A 294 11.79 -0.08 7.78
N PRO A 295 11.94 0.87 6.83
CA PRO A 295 11.09 0.96 5.65
C PRO A 295 10.91 -0.33 4.85
N PRO A 296 11.94 -1.17 4.67
CA PRO A 296 11.79 -2.46 3.97
C PRO A 296 10.81 -3.44 4.65
N SER A 297 10.64 -3.34 5.97
CA SER A 297 9.68 -4.17 6.70
C SER A 297 8.22 -3.92 6.29
N HIS A 298 7.92 -2.78 5.65
CA HIS A 298 6.59 -2.51 5.09
C HIS A 298 6.24 -3.48 3.96
N TYR A 299 7.22 -3.81 3.11
CA TYR A 299 7.05 -4.83 2.09
C TYR A 299 6.85 -6.20 2.76
N VAL A 300 7.67 -6.56 3.74
CA VAL A 300 7.57 -7.86 4.44
C VAL A 300 6.19 -8.03 5.12
N ALA A 301 5.70 -6.99 5.79
CA ALA A 301 4.42 -7.02 6.50
C ALA A 301 3.20 -7.21 5.60
N ARG A 302 3.32 -6.99 4.28
CA ARG A 302 2.20 -7.06 3.32
C ARG A 302 1.45 -8.39 3.34
N GLN A 303 2.15 -9.49 3.62
CA GLN A 303 1.52 -10.82 3.63
C GLN A 303 0.59 -10.98 4.84
N ALA A 304 1.08 -10.65 6.03
CA ALA A 304 0.25 -10.62 7.24
C ALA A 304 -0.90 -9.60 7.11
N ALA A 305 -0.63 -8.45 6.50
CA ALA A 305 -1.63 -7.42 6.24
C ALA A 305 -2.72 -7.91 5.27
N GLY A 306 -2.38 -8.71 4.25
CA GLY A 306 -3.35 -9.32 3.33
C GLY A 306 -4.28 -10.34 4.02
N VAL A 307 -3.75 -11.17 4.91
CA VAL A 307 -4.56 -12.10 5.73
C VAL A 307 -5.48 -11.32 6.66
N LEU A 308 -4.95 -10.28 7.31
CA LEU A 308 -5.73 -9.41 8.19
C LEU A 308 -6.84 -8.68 7.42
N LEU A 309 -6.55 -8.22 6.20
CA LEU A 309 -7.55 -7.65 5.30
C LEU A 309 -8.67 -8.66 5.02
N ALA A 310 -8.35 -9.91 4.66
CA ALA A 310 -9.35 -10.94 4.44
C ALA A 310 -10.26 -11.14 5.68
N ALA A 311 -9.68 -11.14 6.89
CA ALA A 311 -10.45 -11.24 8.12
C ALA A 311 -11.42 -10.05 8.31
N PHE A 312 -10.99 -8.82 8.04
CA PHE A 312 -11.89 -7.66 8.08
C PHE A 312 -12.99 -7.73 7.03
N LEU A 313 -12.68 -8.13 5.80
CA LEU A 313 -13.66 -8.26 4.72
C LEU A 313 -14.70 -9.36 5.01
N VAL A 314 -14.28 -10.50 5.57
CA VAL A 314 -15.19 -11.52 6.09
C VAL A 314 -16.07 -10.95 7.20
N GLY A 315 -15.48 -10.22 8.16
CA GLY A 315 -16.21 -9.56 9.24
C GLY A 315 -17.27 -8.58 8.71
N MET A 316 -16.91 -7.75 7.73
CA MET A 316 -17.84 -6.84 7.05
C MET A 316 -18.99 -7.59 6.39
N TRP A 317 -18.68 -8.66 5.64
CA TRP A 317 -19.71 -9.43 4.96
C TRP A 317 -20.64 -10.15 5.94
N LEU A 318 -20.10 -10.79 6.98
CA LEU A 318 -20.90 -11.43 8.04
C LEU A 318 -21.80 -10.42 8.77
N GLN A 319 -21.30 -9.21 9.02
CA GLN A 319 -22.08 -8.12 9.61
C GLN A 319 -23.29 -7.70 8.76
N VAL A 320 -23.29 -7.91 7.45
CA VAL A 320 -24.44 -7.58 6.60
C VAL A 320 -25.28 -8.82 6.28
N ALA A 321 -24.64 -9.97 6.10
CA ALA A 321 -25.29 -11.17 5.59
C ALA A 321 -26.06 -11.97 6.66
N ARG A 322 -25.60 -11.96 7.91
CA ARG A 322 -26.21 -12.76 8.99
C ARG A 322 -27.30 -11.98 9.74
N ARG A 323 -28.43 -12.67 9.95
CA ARG A 323 -29.53 -12.20 10.82
C ARG A 323 -29.30 -12.57 12.27
N ASP A 324 -28.87 -13.81 12.52
CA ASP A 324 -28.47 -14.28 13.85
C ASP A 324 -26.96 -14.08 14.02
N LEU A 325 -26.61 -13.15 14.89
CA LEU A 325 -25.24 -12.72 15.10
C LEU A 325 -24.71 -13.21 16.44
N PRO A 326 -23.47 -13.72 16.48
CA PRO A 326 -22.79 -13.94 17.75
C PRO A 326 -22.79 -12.66 18.59
N GLN A 327 -22.84 -12.80 19.92
CA GLN A 327 -23.02 -11.70 20.86
C GLN A 327 -22.03 -10.53 20.64
N VAL A 328 -20.79 -10.83 20.26
CA VAL A 328 -19.77 -9.81 19.93
C VAL A 328 -20.21 -8.88 18.78
N PHE A 329 -20.80 -9.44 17.71
CA PHE A 329 -21.26 -8.66 16.57
C PHE A 329 -22.50 -7.84 16.93
N ALA A 330 -23.36 -8.37 17.80
CA ALA A 330 -24.51 -7.64 18.34
C ALA A 330 -24.09 -6.44 19.18
N VAL A 331 -23.08 -6.58 20.04
CA VAL A 331 -22.52 -5.47 20.84
C VAL A 331 -21.88 -4.42 19.94
N VAL A 332 -21.09 -4.82 18.94
CA VAL A 332 -20.46 -3.88 17.99
C VAL A 332 -21.50 -3.07 17.21
N ARG A 333 -22.69 -3.62 16.96
CA ARG A 333 -23.80 -2.90 16.29
C ARG A 333 -24.49 -1.86 17.18
N GLN A 334 -24.26 -1.87 18.50
CA GLN A 334 -24.83 -0.85 19.37
C GLN A 334 -24.32 0.54 18.94
N PRO A 335 -25.20 1.55 18.79
CA PRO A 335 -24.82 2.85 18.24
C PRO A 335 -23.64 3.52 18.96
N GLU A 336 -23.61 3.44 20.29
CA GLU A 336 -22.55 4.03 21.11
C GLU A 336 -21.20 3.31 20.95
N VAL A 337 -21.22 1.97 20.90
CA VAL A 337 -20.01 1.16 20.68
C VAL A 337 -19.47 1.41 19.27
N ALA A 338 -20.31 1.35 18.25
CA ALA A 338 -19.91 1.57 16.87
C ALA A 338 -19.33 2.98 16.66
N ARG A 339 -19.99 4.00 17.21
CA ARG A 339 -19.49 5.39 17.17
C ARG A 339 -18.14 5.52 17.86
N ARG A 340 -17.95 4.88 19.02
CA ARG A 340 -16.67 4.87 19.73
C ARG A 340 -15.57 4.19 18.93
N MET A 341 -15.86 3.05 18.30
CA MET A 341 -14.91 2.36 17.42
C MET A 341 -14.49 3.26 16.25
N VAL A 342 -15.44 3.94 15.61
CA VAL A 342 -15.11 4.92 14.54
C VAL A 342 -14.17 6.01 15.05
N LEU A 343 -14.40 6.56 16.25
CA LEU A 343 -13.52 7.57 16.83
C LEU A 343 -12.13 7.03 17.16
N LEU A 344 -12.04 5.86 17.78
CA LEU A 344 -10.77 5.22 18.13
C LEU A 344 -9.94 4.89 16.90
N LEU A 345 -10.58 4.38 15.85
CA LEU A 345 -9.91 4.00 14.62
C LEU A 345 -9.52 5.22 13.78
N GLY A 346 -10.37 6.26 13.76
CA GLY A 346 -9.98 7.55 13.19
C GLY A 346 -8.78 8.16 13.91
N ALA A 347 -8.74 8.11 15.25
CA ALA A 347 -7.60 8.57 16.03
C ALA A 347 -6.34 7.72 15.77
N LEU A 348 -6.48 6.40 15.61
CA LEU A 348 -5.37 5.53 15.23
C LEU A 348 -4.85 5.86 13.83
N THR A 349 -5.72 6.19 12.86
CA THR A 349 -5.30 6.66 11.54
C THR A 349 -4.48 7.95 11.63
N VAL A 350 -4.90 8.91 12.47
CA VAL A 350 -4.13 10.14 12.74
C VAL A 350 -2.76 9.79 13.35
N ALA A 351 -2.74 8.90 14.35
CA ALA A 351 -1.50 8.46 14.98
C ALA A 351 -0.55 7.75 14.01
N GLY A 352 -1.09 6.94 13.08
CA GLY A 352 -0.33 6.25 12.04
C GLY A 352 0.22 7.18 10.95
N ALA A 353 -0.35 8.37 10.76
CA ALA A 353 0.20 9.38 9.85
C ALA A 353 1.53 9.97 10.34
N VAL A 354 1.76 10.02 11.66
CA VAL A 354 2.99 10.58 12.25
C VAL A 354 4.24 9.83 11.80
N PRO A 355 4.36 8.50 11.97
CA PRO A 355 5.55 7.79 11.55
C PRO A 355 5.69 7.73 10.01
N ASP A 356 4.60 7.81 9.25
CA ASP A 356 4.64 7.98 7.78
C ASP A 356 5.33 9.30 7.39
N ILE A 357 4.89 10.43 7.97
CA ILE A 357 5.48 11.76 7.72
C ILE A 357 6.96 11.80 8.12
N VAL A 358 7.33 11.24 9.26
CA VAL A 358 8.72 11.23 9.72
C VAL A 358 9.60 10.43 8.75
N LEU A 359 9.18 9.22 8.36
CA LEU A 359 9.94 8.43 7.39
C LEU A 359 10.05 9.13 6.04
N THR A 360 8.97 9.77 5.55
CA THR A 360 9.02 10.53 4.29
C THR A 360 10.00 11.68 4.35
N ARG A 361 10.07 12.41 5.47
CA ARG A 361 11.07 13.49 5.64
C ARG A 361 12.51 12.96 5.66
N LEU A 362 12.73 11.82 6.32
CA LEU A 362 14.04 11.16 6.32
C LEU A 362 14.44 10.72 4.91
N TRP A 363 13.48 10.22 4.13
CA TRP A 363 13.65 9.84 2.72
C TRP A 363 14.01 11.05 1.85
N SER A 364 13.29 12.16 1.95
CA SER A 364 13.62 13.38 1.19
C SER A 364 15.03 13.86 1.49
N GLY A 365 15.44 13.83 2.76
CA GLY A 365 16.82 14.17 3.14
C GLY A 365 17.86 13.19 2.57
N TYR A 366 17.52 11.91 2.43
CA TYR A 366 18.39 10.90 1.80
C TYR A 366 18.56 11.14 0.30
N VAL A 367 17.45 11.38 -0.42
CA VAL A 367 17.47 11.70 -1.86
C VAL A 367 18.32 12.93 -2.13
N GLU A 368 18.16 13.98 -1.33
CA GLU A 368 18.92 15.22 -1.48
C GLU A 368 20.43 15.01 -1.26
N ARG A 369 20.82 14.24 -0.23
CA ARG A 369 22.23 13.88 0.01
C ARG A 369 22.81 13.08 -1.15
N LEU A 370 22.07 12.11 -1.68
CA LEU A 370 22.51 11.32 -2.83
C LEU A 370 22.68 12.20 -4.07
N ARG A 371 21.75 13.11 -4.33
CA ARG A 371 21.85 14.08 -5.43
C ARG A 371 23.13 14.91 -5.35
N VAL A 372 23.43 15.48 -4.17
CA VAL A 372 24.66 16.27 -3.95
C VAL A 372 25.92 15.45 -4.26
N VAL A 373 25.96 14.18 -3.85
CA VAL A 373 27.08 13.28 -4.16
C VAL A 373 27.20 13.03 -5.66
N VAL A 374 26.10 12.69 -6.31
CA VAL A 374 26.09 12.33 -7.75
C VAL A 374 26.47 13.53 -8.61
N ASP A 375 25.87 14.70 -8.36
CA ASP A 375 26.13 15.91 -9.14
C ASP A 375 27.52 16.52 -8.86
N GLY A 376 28.08 16.29 -7.67
CA GLY A 376 29.42 16.74 -7.29
C GLY A 376 30.56 15.84 -7.76
N SER A 377 30.25 14.65 -8.29
CA SER A 377 31.24 13.62 -8.64
C SER A 377 31.33 13.35 -10.14
N LYS A 378 32.29 12.51 -10.53
CA LYS A 378 32.45 11.99 -11.90
C LYS A 378 32.81 10.51 -11.85
N GLY A 379 32.22 9.72 -12.75
CA GLY A 379 32.47 8.29 -12.83
C GLY A 379 31.78 7.49 -11.73
N MET A 380 32.34 6.34 -11.37
CA MET A 380 31.78 5.48 -10.33
C MET A 380 32.19 5.94 -8.94
N VAL A 381 31.21 6.13 -8.06
CA VAL A 381 31.40 6.47 -6.64
C VAL A 381 31.00 5.25 -5.83
N ARG A 382 31.90 4.78 -4.97
CA ARG A 382 31.64 3.62 -4.11
C ARG A 382 30.72 4.02 -2.96
N ALA A 383 29.66 3.26 -2.71
CA ALA A 383 28.71 3.53 -1.64
C ALA A 383 29.40 3.45 -0.26
N GLU A 384 30.40 2.59 -0.13
CA GLU A 384 31.18 2.33 1.08
C GLU A 384 32.05 3.52 1.49
N THR A 385 32.40 4.40 0.55
CA THR A 385 33.17 5.62 0.85
C THR A 385 32.28 6.80 1.24
N LEU A 386 30.96 6.61 1.21
CA LEU A 386 29.98 7.62 1.54
C LEU A 386 29.36 7.31 2.91
N PRO A 387 28.90 8.34 3.66
CA PRO A 387 28.16 8.16 4.91
C PRO A 387 26.71 7.67 4.65
N LEU A 388 26.51 6.77 3.67
CA LEU A 388 25.23 6.16 3.32
C LEU A 388 24.87 5.00 4.25
N HIS A 389 25.87 4.37 4.87
CA HIS A 389 25.70 3.37 5.92
C HIS A 389 25.44 3.98 7.30
N ASP A 390 25.58 5.29 7.44
CA ASP A 390 25.35 6.01 8.69
C ASP A 390 23.88 6.36 8.89
N TRP A 391 23.49 6.60 10.14
CA TRP A 391 22.16 7.08 10.45
C TRP A 391 21.98 8.54 9.99
N PRO A 392 20.84 8.94 9.41
CA PRO A 392 19.63 8.14 9.13
C PRO A 392 19.63 7.42 7.77
N ASN A 393 20.67 7.57 6.95
CA ASN A 393 20.72 7.05 5.57
C ASN A 393 20.63 5.53 5.49
N LYS A 394 21.14 4.82 6.51
CA LYS A 394 21.06 3.36 6.63
C LYS A 394 19.64 2.81 6.50
N LEU A 395 18.61 3.61 6.77
CA LEU A 395 17.20 3.23 6.59
C LEU A 395 16.81 2.92 5.14
N PHE A 396 17.48 3.58 4.19
CA PHE A 396 17.14 3.57 2.77
C PHE A 396 18.23 2.91 1.91
N PHE A 397 19.28 2.42 2.56
CA PHE A 397 20.38 1.70 1.94
C PHE A 397 19.86 0.44 1.24
N GLN A 398 20.04 0.34 -0.09
CA GLN A 398 19.69 -0.82 -0.92
C GLN A 398 20.66 -0.91 -2.11
N ASP A 399 21.56 -1.89 -2.08
CA ASP A 399 22.72 -2.00 -2.98
C ASP A 399 22.35 -1.98 -4.45
N TRP A 400 21.31 -2.73 -4.82
CA TRP A 400 20.87 -2.85 -6.21
C TRP A 400 20.15 -1.60 -6.72
N SER A 401 19.63 -0.75 -5.84
CA SER A 401 18.86 0.45 -6.24
C SER A 401 19.76 1.64 -6.57
N TYR A 402 21.00 1.65 -6.10
CA TYR A 402 21.90 2.80 -6.20
C TYR A 402 22.16 3.26 -7.64
N PRO A 403 22.45 2.38 -8.61
CA PRO A 403 22.69 2.81 -9.98
C PRO A 403 21.47 3.51 -10.59
N ALA A 404 20.28 2.93 -10.43
CA ALA A 404 19.04 3.49 -10.97
C ALA A 404 18.66 4.79 -10.27
N LEU A 405 18.74 4.83 -8.94
CA LEU A 405 18.42 6.02 -8.17
C LEU A 405 19.40 7.16 -8.50
N SER A 406 20.70 6.88 -8.60
CA SER A 406 21.71 7.85 -9.02
C SER A 406 21.41 8.43 -10.40
N ALA A 407 20.98 7.59 -11.35
CA ALA A 407 20.63 8.03 -12.69
C ALA A 407 19.44 8.98 -12.71
N VAL A 408 18.40 8.68 -11.92
CA VAL A 408 17.17 9.50 -11.84
C VAL A 408 17.43 10.83 -11.15
N VAL A 409 18.15 10.82 -10.03
CA VAL A 409 18.32 12.02 -9.19
C VAL A 409 19.42 12.96 -9.69
N SER A 410 20.16 12.58 -10.73
CA SER A 410 21.22 13.42 -11.29
C SER A 410 20.70 14.52 -12.21
N ARG A 411 21.31 15.71 -12.14
CA ARG A 411 21.17 16.78 -13.15
C ARG A 411 21.72 16.39 -14.52
N SER A 412 22.70 15.49 -14.55
CA SER A 412 23.38 15.03 -15.76
C SER A 412 23.49 13.50 -15.74
N PRO A 413 22.36 12.78 -15.97
CA PRO A 413 22.35 11.31 -16.01
C PRO A 413 23.44 10.78 -16.94
N GLY A 414 24.25 9.85 -16.46
CA GLY A 414 25.43 9.35 -17.19
C GLY A 414 26.77 9.88 -16.68
N GLN A 415 26.80 10.99 -15.94
CA GLN A 415 28.05 11.58 -15.47
C GLN A 415 28.66 10.83 -14.27
N SER A 416 27.82 10.39 -13.35
CA SER A 416 28.23 9.79 -12.08
C SER A 416 27.20 8.78 -11.61
N TYR A 417 27.67 7.70 -10.98
CA TYR A 417 26.82 6.64 -10.43
C TYR A 417 27.36 6.19 -9.08
N VAL A 418 26.47 6.10 -8.09
CA VAL A 418 26.78 5.38 -6.86
C VAL A 418 26.60 3.89 -7.11
N VAL A 419 27.60 3.11 -6.70
CA VAL A 419 27.62 1.65 -6.82
C VAL A 419 28.07 1.05 -5.49
N SER A 420 27.47 -0.07 -5.10
CA SER A 420 27.99 -0.90 -3.99
C SER A 420 29.09 -1.81 -4.52
N ASP A 421 30.04 -2.20 -3.67
CA ASP A 421 31.00 -3.26 -3.96
C ASP A 421 30.24 -4.54 -4.29
N GLN A 422 30.48 -5.08 -5.49
CA GLN A 422 29.80 -6.29 -5.94
C GLN A 422 30.26 -7.50 -5.14
N ASP A 423 29.42 -7.99 -4.24
CA ASP A 423 29.54 -9.33 -3.66
C ASP A 423 28.94 -10.42 -4.58
N TYR A 424 28.42 -10.03 -5.75
CA TYR A 424 27.65 -10.86 -6.70
C TYR A 424 26.40 -11.53 -6.07
N LEU A 425 25.95 -11.07 -4.90
CA LEU A 425 24.71 -11.54 -4.26
C LEU A 425 23.51 -10.64 -4.61
N SER A 426 23.75 -9.41 -5.07
CA SER A 426 22.74 -8.48 -5.58
C SER A 426 22.75 -8.43 -7.11
N ASN A 427 21.59 -8.57 -7.76
CA ASN A 427 21.41 -8.34 -9.20
C ASN A 427 20.85 -6.92 -9.43
N PRO A 428 21.71 -5.89 -9.64
CA PRO A 428 21.21 -4.56 -9.97
C PRO A 428 20.54 -4.57 -11.35
N PRO A 429 19.52 -3.72 -11.56
CA PRO A 429 18.83 -3.62 -12.85
C PRO A 429 19.74 -3.09 -13.97
N PHE A 430 20.82 -2.40 -13.61
CA PHE A 430 21.86 -1.91 -14.53
C PHE A 430 23.22 -2.03 -13.87
N GLU A 431 24.27 -2.35 -14.63
CA GLU A 431 25.64 -2.52 -14.16
C GLU A 431 26.59 -1.49 -14.79
N PRO A 432 26.81 -0.33 -14.13
CA PRO A 432 27.73 0.69 -14.62
C PRO A 432 29.16 0.18 -14.85
N ALA A 433 29.63 -0.74 -13.99
CA ALA A 433 30.97 -1.34 -14.11
C ALA A 433 31.16 -2.14 -15.40
N CYS A 434 30.08 -2.71 -15.94
CA CYS A 434 30.06 -3.47 -17.19
C CYS A 434 29.69 -2.61 -18.41
N GLY A 435 29.54 -1.28 -18.24
CA GLY A 435 29.10 -0.37 -19.30
C GLY A 435 27.60 -0.42 -19.60
N LEU A 436 26.81 -1.15 -18.81
CA LEU A 436 25.35 -1.19 -18.91
C LEU A 436 24.77 0.03 -18.21
N LEU A 437 24.71 1.15 -18.94
CA LEU A 437 24.17 2.42 -18.46
C LEU A 437 22.77 2.67 -19.05
N PRO A 438 21.82 3.18 -18.24
CA PRO A 438 20.49 3.49 -18.75
C PRO A 438 20.54 4.66 -19.73
N LYS A 439 19.83 4.55 -20.85
CA LYS A 439 19.78 5.56 -21.92
C LYS A 439 18.88 6.75 -21.56
N LEU A 440 19.32 7.59 -20.63
CA LEU A 440 18.57 8.77 -20.16
C LEU A 440 19.02 10.10 -20.79
N LYS A 441 19.50 10.07 -22.04
CA LYS A 441 20.00 11.28 -22.71
C LYS A 441 18.92 12.38 -22.78
N GLY A 442 19.27 13.56 -22.28
CA GLY A 442 18.39 14.74 -22.28
C GLY A 442 17.44 14.82 -21.08
N TYR A 443 17.36 13.77 -20.26
CA TYR A 443 16.71 13.82 -18.96
C TYR A 443 17.64 14.42 -17.90
N GLY A 444 17.09 14.93 -16.81
CA GLY A 444 17.86 15.35 -15.64
C GLY A 444 16.99 15.95 -14.55
N TRP A 445 17.46 15.87 -13.31
CA TRP A 445 16.78 16.36 -12.12
C TRP A 445 16.94 17.88 -12.02
N ARG A 446 15.87 18.67 -12.19
CA ARG A 446 16.02 20.13 -12.33
C ARG A 446 15.97 20.93 -11.03
N GLY A 447 15.45 20.36 -9.95
CA GLY A 447 15.47 20.97 -8.61
C GLY A 447 14.30 21.90 -8.34
#